data_AF-A0A946YYB2-F1
#
_entry.id   AF-A0A946YYB2-F1
#
_cell.length_a   1.000
_cell.length_b   1.000
_cell.length_c   1.000
_cell.angle_alpha   90.00
_cell.angle_beta   90.00
_cell.angle_gamma   90.00
#
_symmetry.space_group_name_H-M   'P 1'
#
loop_
_entity.id
_entity.type
_entity.pdbx_description
1 polymer ?
#
loop_
_entity_poly.entity_id
_entity_poly.type
_entity_poly.pdbx_seq_one_letter_code
_entity_poly.pdbx_strand_id
1 'polypeptide(L)'
;DWTLQRLQREVNPPPPADATATLERALQFAAADVEVILETRIDSLDVVVLKGGGDDVLRWVNDNGFNLPEGPETDHMLDYYGSRSPYFMAARFDPVAAAADGFVSGDGIPIQITIPIDRPWVPLHILHGATPDSAIIEADVFLLTPDRPNLLHGTGLTVERSEWANQLLLDDLRSDANMEWIPESGWFTYLELEVEAEELQYDLAIGVEGNRPSYVDAGLTRFEPTIDQLASFGLHRKTSPIPMPLLLGLLFPVVGFAGGAVAVRRHKNRVRGLLR
;
A
#
# COMPACT_ATOMS: atom_id res chain seq x y z
N ASP A 1 23.37 14.52 9.98
CA ASP A 1 21.90 14.67 9.90
C ASP A 1 21.49 15.43 8.64
N TRP A 2 21.22 14.72 7.55
CA TRP A 2 20.15 14.98 6.55
C TRP A 2 20.38 14.09 5.30
N THR A 3 20.33 12.77 5.47
CA THR A 3 20.61 11.77 4.42
C THR A 3 19.70 11.91 3.19
N LEU A 4 18.38 11.70 3.37
CA LEU A 4 17.42 11.61 2.26
C LEU A 4 17.15 12.97 1.59
N GLN A 5 16.98 14.04 2.38
CA GLN A 5 16.72 15.38 1.83
C GLN A 5 17.88 15.90 0.95
N ARG A 6 19.13 15.51 1.25
CA ARG A 6 20.28 15.90 0.44
C ARG A 6 20.31 15.16 -0.90
N LEU A 7 20.01 13.86 -0.88
CA LEU A 7 19.93 13.02 -2.08
C LEU A 7 18.83 13.50 -3.03
N GLN A 8 17.64 13.83 -2.51
CA GLN A 8 16.53 14.43 -3.26
C GLN A 8 16.89 15.80 -3.87
N ARG A 9 17.58 16.67 -3.11
CA ARG A 9 18.04 17.99 -3.59
C ARG A 9 19.13 17.92 -4.66
N GLU A 10 19.77 16.76 -4.85
CA GLU A 10 20.73 16.54 -5.94
C GLU A 10 20.03 16.18 -7.27
N VAL A 11 18.76 15.76 -7.24
CA VAL A 11 18.04 15.23 -8.41
C VAL A 11 16.94 16.15 -8.96
N ASN A 12 16.06 16.77 -8.14
CA ASN A 12 14.79 17.31 -8.66
C ASN A 12 14.40 18.78 -8.25
N PRO A 13 14.08 19.69 -9.20
CA PRO A 13 13.49 21.02 -8.95
C PRO A 13 12.06 21.23 -9.56
N PRO A 14 11.04 21.73 -8.82
CA PRO A 14 9.62 21.44 -9.12
C PRO A 14 8.77 22.52 -9.87
N PRO A 15 7.79 22.07 -10.68
CA PRO A 15 6.51 22.75 -10.99
C PRO A 15 5.23 21.86 -10.82
N PRO A 16 3.97 22.39 -10.81
CA PRO A 16 2.75 21.66 -10.33
C PRO A 16 1.73 21.14 -11.40
N ALA A 17 0.71 20.34 -10.97
CA ALA A 17 -0.12 19.39 -11.77
C ALA A 17 -1.70 19.45 -11.63
N ASP A 18 -2.45 18.58 -12.36
CA ASP A 18 -3.93 18.23 -12.30
C ASP A 18 -4.32 17.20 -13.44
N ALA A 19 -5.37 16.33 -13.49
CA ALA A 19 -5.99 15.33 -12.55
C ALA A 19 -7.20 14.50 -13.18
N THR A 20 -7.60 13.33 -12.60
CA THR A 20 -8.90 12.52 -12.64
C THR A 20 -9.13 11.37 -13.68
N ALA A 21 -9.78 10.19 -13.43
CA ALA A 21 -10.38 9.38 -12.30
C ALA A 21 -11.26 8.18 -12.89
N THR A 22 -11.76 7.04 -12.32
CA THR A 22 -11.78 6.26 -11.03
C THR A 22 -12.36 4.80 -11.29
N LEU A 23 -12.13 3.73 -10.48
CA LEU A 23 -12.82 2.38 -10.61
C LEU A 23 -13.10 1.54 -9.29
N GLU A 24 -13.35 0.21 -9.35
CA GLU A 24 -14.20 -0.60 -8.40
C GLU A 24 -13.51 -1.73 -7.52
N ARG A 25 -14.26 -2.35 -6.57
CA ARG A 25 -13.80 -2.98 -5.28
C ARG A 25 -13.94 -4.53 -5.07
N ALA A 26 -12.99 -5.18 -4.36
CA ALA A 26 -13.11 -6.49 -3.61
C ALA A 26 -11.78 -6.91 -2.87
N LEU A 27 -11.68 -7.61 -1.71
CA LEU A 27 -12.62 -8.20 -0.71
C LEU A 27 -11.84 -8.75 0.54
N GLN A 28 -12.47 -8.80 1.73
CA GLN A 28 -11.83 -8.83 3.08
C GLN A 28 -11.54 -10.19 3.79
N PHE A 29 -10.61 -10.16 4.77
CA PHE A 29 -10.30 -11.21 5.76
C PHE A 29 -10.18 -10.70 7.21
N ALA A 30 -10.56 -11.51 8.21
CA ALA A 30 -10.54 -11.14 9.64
C ALA A 30 -9.84 -12.16 10.55
N ALA A 31 -9.24 -11.68 11.64
CA ALA A 31 -8.45 -12.44 12.62
C ALA A 31 -9.17 -12.56 13.98
N ALA A 32 -8.40 -12.87 15.03
CA ALA A 32 -8.80 -12.84 16.43
C ALA A 32 -7.68 -12.18 17.25
N ASP A 33 -7.95 -10.96 17.71
CA ASP A 33 -7.08 -10.04 18.47
C ASP A 33 -5.79 -9.57 17.75
N VAL A 34 -5.36 -8.34 18.06
CA VAL A 34 -4.15 -7.71 17.51
C VAL A 34 -3.02 -7.84 18.53
N GLU A 35 -1.86 -8.29 18.08
CA GLU A 35 -0.65 -8.44 18.88
C GLU A 35 0.26 -7.21 18.67
N VAL A 36 0.64 -6.53 19.76
CA VAL A 36 1.62 -5.44 19.72
C VAL A 36 3.03 -6.06 19.82
N ILE A 37 3.85 -5.85 18.79
CA ILE A 37 5.19 -6.44 18.67
C ILE A 37 6.27 -5.48 19.17
N LEU A 38 6.11 -4.18 18.89
CA LEU A 38 7.00 -3.11 19.33
C LEU A 38 6.16 -1.84 19.53
N GLU A 39 6.47 -1.09 20.58
CA GLU A 39 6.00 0.28 20.80
C GLU A 39 7.24 1.13 21.13
N THR A 40 7.42 2.25 20.44
CA THR A 40 8.59 3.12 20.58
C THR A 40 8.25 4.58 20.19
N ARG A 41 9.14 5.51 20.50
CA ARG A 41 9.06 6.91 20.03
C ARG A 41 10.34 7.27 19.29
N ILE A 42 10.19 7.91 18.13
CA ILE A 42 11.27 8.43 17.28
C ILE A 42 10.99 9.92 17.11
N ASP A 43 11.76 10.77 17.79
CA ASP A 43 11.52 12.20 17.94
C ASP A 43 10.06 12.50 18.36
N SER A 44 9.27 13.11 17.47
CA SER A 44 7.85 13.41 17.67
C SER A 44 6.89 12.42 16.99
N LEU A 45 7.37 11.24 16.58
CA LEU A 45 6.53 10.12 16.14
C LEU A 45 6.43 9.05 17.24
N ASP A 46 5.21 8.77 17.69
CA ASP A 46 4.90 7.48 18.32
C ASP A 46 4.78 6.41 17.24
N VAL A 47 5.50 5.30 17.36
CA VAL A 47 5.55 4.23 16.35
C VAL A 47 5.25 2.87 16.99
N VAL A 48 4.30 2.14 16.42
CA VAL A 48 3.86 0.82 16.90
C VAL A 48 3.90 -0.18 15.75
N VAL A 49 4.56 -1.32 15.97
CA VAL A 49 4.51 -2.48 15.07
C VAL A 49 3.45 -3.44 15.60
N LEU A 50 2.46 -3.71 14.75
CA LEU A 50 1.29 -4.53 15.04
C LEU A 50 1.34 -5.82 14.22
N LYS A 51 0.66 -6.86 14.70
CA LYS A 51 0.41 -8.10 13.98
C LYS A 51 -1.06 -8.49 14.10
N GLY A 52 -1.73 -8.71 12.97
CA GLY A 52 -3.17 -8.99 12.91
C GLY A 52 -3.70 -9.10 11.48
N GLY A 53 -5.03 -9.03 11.32
CA GLY A 53 -5.69 -8.83 10.02
C GLY A 53 -6.11 -7.37 9.84
N GLY A 54 -6.28 -6.91 8.58
CA GLY A 54 -6.56 -5.50 8.24
C GLY A 54 -7.71 -4.88 9.03
N ASP A 55 -8.89 -5.53 9.02
CA ASP A 55 -10.09 -5.11 9.76
C ASP A 55 -9.88 -4.92 11.27
N ASP A 56 -8.97 -5.72 11.85
CA ASP A 56 -8.69 -5.72 13.29
C ASP A 56 -7.60 -4.70 13.65
N VAL A 57 -6.60 -4.53 12.76
CA VAL A 57 -5.55 -3.50 12.86
C VAL A 57 -6.12 -2.10 12.68
N LEU A 58 -7.01 -1.87 11.70
CA LEU A 58 -7.70 -0.58 11.50
C LEU A 58 -8.43 -0.13 12.76
N ARG A 59 -9.16 -1.08 13.38
CA ARG A 59 -9.90 -0.85 14.63
C ARG A 59 -8.97 -0.50 15.78
N TRP A 60 -7.90 -1.28 15.97
CA TRP A 60 -6.89 -1.00 17.00
C TRP A 60 -6.25 0.38 16.80
N VAL A 61 -5.91 0.73 15.57
CA VAL A 61 -5.31 2.02 15.17
C VAL A 61 -6.24 3.19 15.50
N ASN A 62 -7.54 3.08 15.23
CA ASN A 62 -8.51 4.12 15.54
C ASN A 62 -8.83 4.16 17.06
N ASP A 63 -9.00 3.01 17.72
CA ASP A 63 -9.23 2.92 19.18
C ASP A 63 -8.06 3.50 20.01
N ASN A 64 -6.81 3.42 19.51
CA ASN A 64 -5.61 3.97 20.15
C ASN A 64 -5.21 5.37 19.62
N GLY A 65 -6.06 5.99 18.80
CA GLY A 65 -5.89 7.37 18.34
C GLY A 65 -4.72 7.59 17.37
N PHE A 66 -4.33 6.57 16.60
CA PHE A 66 -3.43 6.70 15.45
C PHE A 66 -4.19 7.17 14.20
N ASN A 67 -5.51 6.95 14.14
CA ASN A 67 -6.47 7.58 13.22
C ASN A 67 -6.14 7.43 11.72
N LEU A 68 -6.46 6.29 11.14
CA LEU A 68 -6.58 6.17 9.68
C LEU A 68 -7.98 6.61 9.22
N PRO A 69 -8.12 7.20 8.01
CA PRO A 69 -9.42 7.48 7.42
C PRO A 69 -10.30 6.23 7.34
N GLU A 70 -11.59 6.35 7.65
CA GLU A 70 -12.56 5.29 7.38
C GLU A 70 -13.09 5.44 5.95
N GLY A 71 -12.87 4.43 5.10
CA GLY A 71 -13.37 4.44 3.73
C GLY A 71 -12.82 3.30 2.86
N PRO A 72 -13.39 3.12 1.65
CA PRO A 72 -13.07 1.96 0.83
C PRO A 72 -11.59 1.82 0.49
N GLU A 73 -10.87 2.92 0.21
CA GLU A 73 -9.45 2.86 -0.15
C GLU A 73 -8.54 2.45 1.01
N THR A 74 -8.91 2.80 2.25
CA THR A 74 -8.19 2.32 3.43
C THR A 74 -8.45 0.84 3.68
N ASP A 75 -9.67 0.34 3.44
CA ASP A 75 -9.92 -1.11 3.42
C ASP A 75 -9.07 -1.80 2.32
N HIS A 76 -9.05 -1.24 1.10
CA HIS A 76 -8.34 -1.82 -0.05
C HIS A 76 -6.84 -1.92 0.22
N MET A 77 -6.22 -0.84 0.70
CA MET A 77 -4.82 -0.80 1.11
C MET A 77 -4.51 -1.86 2.19
N LEU A 78 -5.37 -2.00 3.20
CA LEU A 78 -5.17 -2.95 4.29
C LEU A 78 -5.42 -4.41 3.89
N ASP A 79 -6.33 -4.70 2.95
CA ASP A 79 -6.47 -6.03 2.32
C ASP A 79 -5.26 -6.34 1.40
N TYR A 80 -4.80 -5.35 0.63
CA TYR A 80 -3.70 -5.48 -0.33
C TYR A 80 -2.34 -5.75 0.36
N TYR A 81 -2.08 -5.12 1.51
CA TYR A 81 -0.91 -5.46 2.34
C TYR A 81 -1.17 -6.65 3.27
N GLY A 82 -2.35 -6.74 3.89
CA GLY A 82 -2.72 -7.80 4.85
C GLY A 82 -2.81 -9.21 4.25
N SER A 83 -3.08 -9.33 2.95
CA SER A 83 -3.00 -10.61 2.23
C SER A 83 -1.57 -11.15 2.09
N ARG A 84 -0.55 -10.28 2.18
CA ARG A 84 0.87 -10.61 1.96
C ARG A 84 1.72 -10.56 3.24
N SER A 85 1.33 -9.75 4.22
CA SER A 85 1.98 -9.63 5.52
C SER A 85 0.95 -9.54 6.65
N PRO A 86 1.08 -10.30 7.75
CA PRO A 86 0.28 -10.08 8.96
C PRO A 86 0.79 -8.88 9.78
N TYR A 87 1.96 -8.32 9.45
CA TYR A 87 2.61 -7.23 10.18
C TYR A 87 2.34 -5.87 9.53
N PHE A 88 2.03 -4.90 10.37
CA PHE A 88 1.75 -3.51 10.01
C PHE A 88 2.56 -2.57 10.92
N MET A 89 2.90 -1.37 10.44
CA MET A 89 3.47 -0.31 11.25
C MET A 89 2.51 0.89 11.26
N ALA A 90 2.10 1.32 12.45
CA ALA A 90 1.35 2.55 12.65
C ALA A 90 2.29 3.63 13.22
N ALA A 91 2.18 4.86 12.71
CA ALA A 91 2.93 6.01 13.18
C ALA A 91 1.97 7.17 13.45
N ARG A 92 2.16 7.89 14.56
CA ARG A 92 1.37 9.07 14.96
C ARG A 92 2.29 10.23 15.30
N PHE A 93 2.04 11.37 14.68
CA PHE A 93 2.74 12.61 14.94
C PHE A 93 2.19 13.34 16.18
N ASP A 94 3.09 13.74 17.07
CA ASP A 94 2.84 14.58 18.24
C ASP A 94 3.24 16.04 17.90
N PRO A 95 2.29 16.89 17.45
CA PRO A 95 2.60 18.25 17.04
C PRO A 95 3.04 19.16 18.20
N VAL A 96 2.85 18.73 19.46
CA VAL A 96 3.28 19.49 20.64
C VAL A 96 4.76 19.18 20.94
N ALA A 97 5.17 17.91 20.83
CA ALA A 97 6.58 17.55 20.86
C ALA A 97 7.33 18.17 19.68
N ALA A 98 6.82 18.02 18.45
CA ALA A 98 7.45 18.57 17.25
C ALA A 98 7.70 20.08 17.33
N ALA A 99 6.72 20.85 17.85
CA ALA A 99 6.86 22.29 18.04
C ALA A 99 7.81 22.68 19.20
N ALA A 100 8.05 21.79 20.16
CA ALA A 100 9.03 21.98 21.22
C ALA A 100 10.47 21.66 20.74
N ASP A 101 10.62 20.64 19.89
CA ASP A 101 11.89 20.23 19.28
C ASP A 101 12.28 21.15 18.10
N GLY A 102 11.34 21.96 17.60
CA GLY A 102 11.59 23.05 16.64
C GLY A 102 11.28 22.73 15.17
N PHE A 103 10.61 21.61 14.89
CA PHE A 103 10.21 21.20 13.54
C PHE A 103 9.30 22.24 12.86
N VAL A 104 9.53 22.49 11.57
CA VAL A 104 8.69 23.33 10.71
C VAL A 104 8.10 22.55 9.53
N SER A 105 7.14 23.16 8.84
CA SER A 105 6.50 22.57 7.66
C SER A 105 7.53 22.29 6.56
N GLY A 106 7.72 21.02 6.20
CA GLY A 106 8.72 20.58 5.22
C GLY A 106 9.92 19.86 5.83
N ASP A 107 10.06 19.86 7.16
CA ASP A 107 10.97 18.94 7.84
C ASP A 107 10.41 17.51 7.82
N GLY A 108 11.29 16.52 7.92
CA GLY A 108 10.94 15.09 7.94
C GLY A 108 11.74 14.34 8.99
N ILE A 109 11.11 13.36 9.63
CA ILE A 109 11.69 12.52 10.67
C ILE A 109 12.17 11.22 10.03
N PRO A 110 13.49 10.95 9.96
CA PRO A 110 14.01 9.77 9.29
C PRO A 110 13.78 8.50 10.13
N ILE A 111 13.04 7.53 9.58
CA ILE A 111 12.86 6.22 10.18
C ILE A 111 13.75 5.20 9.47
N GLN A 112 14.71 4.60 10.18
CA GLN A 112 15.43 3.43 9.70
C GLN A 112 14.66 2.16 10.08
N ILE A 113 14.32 1.33 9.10
CA ILE A 113 13.63 0.05 9.31
C ILE A 113 14.50 -1.08 8.76
N THR A 114 14.84 -2.07 9.59
CA THR A 114 15.58 -3.27 9.20
C THR A 114 14.65 -4.47 9.20
N ILE A 115 14.32 -5.00 8.02
CA ILE A 115 13.44 -6.17 7.86
C ILE A 115 14.23 -7.32 7.24
N PRO A 116 14.30 -8.50 7.87
CA PRO A 116 14.90 -9.69 7.25
C PRO A 116 13.93 -10.25 6.18
N ILE A 117 14.29 -10.09 4.90
CA ILE A 117 13.49 -10.52 3.75
C ILE A 117 14.36 -11.20 2.69
N ASP A 118 13.91 -12.37 2.20
CA ASP A 118 14.61 -13.13 1.14
C ASP A 118 14.58 -12.45 -0.23
N ARG A 119 13.65 -11.50 -0.43
CA ARG A 119 13.52 -10.66 -1.62
C ARG A 119 13.14 -9.24 -1.21
N PRO A 120 13.93 -8.21 -1.56
CA PRO A 120 13.56 -6.83 -1.30
C PRO A 120 12.38 -6.39 -2.17
N TRP A 121 11.57 -5.49 -1.61
CA TRP A 121 10.46 -4.82 -2.28
C TRP A 121 10.21 -3.45 -1.63
N VAL A 122 9.54 -2.54 -2.34
CA VAL A 122 9.21 -1.19 -1.83
C VAL A 122 7.70 -1.00 -1.91
N PRO A 123 7.02 -0.62 -0.79
CA PRO A 123 5.60 -0.27 -0.81
C PRO A 123 5.39 1.01 -1.59
N LEU A 124 4.82 0.91 -2.79
CA LEU A 124 4.48 2.07 -3.63
C LEU A 124 2.96 2.30 -3.63
N HIS A 125 2.15 1.24 -3.66
CA HIS A 125 0.69 1.36 -3.61
C HIS A 125 0.19 2.06 -2.32
N ILE A 126 0.95 2.02 -1.22
CA ILE A 126 0.65 2.77 0.01
C ILE A 126 0.51 4.28 -0.22
N LEU A 127 1.10 4.83 -1.28
CA LEU A 127 1.01 6.24 -1.65
C LEU A 127 -0.38 6.61 -2.25
N HIS A 128 -1.15 5.63 -2.74
CA HIS A 128 -2.58 5.79 -3.06
C HIS A 128 -3.45 5.83 -1.79
N GLY A 129 -2.94 5.34 -0.65
CA GLY A 129 -3.65 5.30 0.62
C GLY A 129 -4.10 6.68 1.14
N ALA A 130 -5.37 7.01 0.88
CA ALA A 130 -6.01 8.31 1.11
C ALA A 130 -5.62 9.46 0.14
N THR A 131 -4.95 9.13 -0.96
CA THR A 131 -4.76 10.02 -2.12
C THR A 131 -5.93 9.81 -3.10
N PRO A 132 -6.54 10.86 -3.68
CA PRO A 132 -7.55 10.68 -4.71
C PRO A 132 -6.95 9.99 -5.94
N ASP A 133 -7.62 8.97 -6.48
CA ASP A 133 -7.34 8.29 -7.77
C ASP A 133 -6.75 9.20 -8.84
N SER A 134 -7.36 10.39 -8.93
CA SER A 134 -7.07 11.52 -9.79
C SER A 134 -5.68 12.13 -9.74
N ALA A 135 -4.95 11.97 -8.63
CA ALA A 135 -3.79 12.78 -8.32
C ALA A 135 -2.51 12.14 -8.85
N ILE A 136 -1.57 12.97 -9.33
CA ILE A 136 -0.23 12.50 -9.65
C ILE A 136 0.49 12.17 -8.34
N ILE A 137 0.98 10.95 -8.23
CA ILE A 137 1.91 10.50 -7.19
C ILE A 137 3.32 10.67 -7.75
N GLU A 138 4.08 11.56 -7.14
CA GLU A 138 5.50 11.79 -7.36
C GLU A 138 6.30 11.12 -6.23
N ALA A 139 7.28 10.25 -6.54
CA ALA A 139 8.15 9.66 -5.52
C ALA A 139 9.54 9.26 -6.05
N ASP A 140 10.57 9.58 -5.26
CA ASP A 140 11.96 9.19 -5.50
C ASP A 140 12.28 7.83 -4.83
N VAL A 141 12.77 6.85 -5.58
CA VAL A 141 13.18 5.54 -5.04
C VAL A 141 14.67 5.33 -5.25
N PHE A 142 15.40 5.16 -4.14
CA PHE A 142 16.85 4.94 -4.13
C PHE A 142 17.16 3.53 -3.61
N LEU A 143 17.83 2.72 -4.43
CA LEU A 143 18.24 1.36 -4.09
C LEU A 143 19.76 1.25 -4.07
N LEU A 144 20.31 0.61 -3.04
CA LEU A 144 21.71 0.18 -2.97
C LEU A 144 21.75 -1.33 -2.76
N THR A 145 22.18 -2.08 -3.78
CA THR A 145 22.15 -3.55 -3.82
C THR A 145 23.56 -4.13 -4.06
N PRO A 146 23.84 -5.42 -3.76
CA PRO A 146 25.18 -5.99 -3.99
C PRO A 146 25.59 -6.01 -5.47
N ASP A 147 24.63 -6.33 -6.34
CA ASP A 147 24.74 -6.40 -7.80
C ASP A 147 23.60 -5.62 -8.48
N ARG A 148 23.61 -5.55 -9.82
CA ARG A 148 22.55 -4.88 -10.59
C ARG A 148 21.21 -5.60 -10.37
N PRO A 149 20.17 -4.92 -9.84
CA PRO A 149 18.92 -5.59 -9.52
C PRO A 149 18.09 -5.91 -10.77
N ASN A 150 17.36 -7.03 -10.71
CA ASN A 150 16.25 -7.34 -11.60
C ASN A 150 14.97 -6.71 -11.03
N LEU A 151 14.40 -5.72 -11.69
CA LEU A 151 13.24 -4.96 -11.21
C LEU A 151 11.93 -5.49 -11.81
N LEU A 152 10.83 -5.40 -11.05
CA LEU A 152 9.46 -5.66 -11.51
C LEU A 152 8.51 -4.59 -10.95
N HIS A 153 7.88 -3.85 -11.85
CA HIS A 153 6.99 -2.72 -11.57
C HIS A 153 5.95 -2.56 -12.69
N GLY A 154 4.95 -1.69 -12.46
CA GLY A 154 3.99 -1.24 -13.46
C GLY A 154 4.41 0.04 -14.19
N THR A 155 3.41 0.83 -14.60
CA THR A 155 3.54 2.12 -15.30
C THR A 155 4.01 3.26 -14.40
N GLY A 156 4.53 4.34 -14.99
CA GLY A 156 4.97 5.55 -14.28
C GLY A 156 6.33 5.49 -13.58
N LEU A 157 6.88 4.30 -13.32
CA LEU A 157 8.22 4.15 -12.72
C LEU A 157 9.33 4.08 -13.79
N THR A 158 10.24 5.06 -13.76
CA THR A 158 11.35 5.22 -14.72
C THR A 158 12.71 5.07 -14.02
N VAL A 159 13.68 4.40 -14.66
CA VAL A 159 15.02 4.17 -14.09
C VAL A 159 16.02 5.21 -14.61
N GLU A 160 16.20 6.29 -13.86
CA GLU A 160 17.07 7.42 -14.25
C GLU A 160 18.56 7.14 -14.03
N ARG A 161 18.94 6.37 -12.99
CA ARG A 161 20.33 5.89 -12.83
C ARG A 161 20.35 4.41 -12.44
N SER A 162 21.35 3.68 -12.96
CA SER A 162 21.57 2.26 -12.67
C SER A 162 23.04 1.94 -12.96
N GLU A 163 23.91 2.12 -11.97
CA GLU A 163 25.37 1.99 -12.10
C GLU A 163 26.06 1.56 -10.80
N TRP A 164 27.37 1.36 -10.81
CA TRP A 164 28.13 1.17 -9.56
C TRP A 164 28.14 2.47 -8.75
N ALA A 165 27.82 2.38 -7.45
CA ALA A 165 27.74 3.53 -6.56
C ALA A 165 29.09 4.28 -6.49
N ASN A 166 29.03 5.61 -6.54
CA ASN A 166 30.20 6.46 -6.40
C ASN A 166 30.79 6.31 -4.98
N GLN A 167 32.10 6.07 -4.88
CA GLN A 167 32.78 5.92 -3.58
C GLN A 167 32.64 7.16 -2.70
N LEU A 168 32.62 8.37 -3.29
CA LEU A 168 32.37 9.60 -2.52
C LEU A 168 30.95 9.67 -1.94
N LEU A 169 29.96 9.06 -2.61
CA LEU A 169 28.59 8.95 -2.08
C LEU A 169 28.52 7.91 -0.96
N LEU A 170 29.21 6.77 -1.10
CA LEU A 170 29.28 5.74 -0.05
C LEU A 170 30.07 6.22 1.18
N ASP A 171 31.11 7.03 1.00
CA ASP A 171 31.87 7.64 2.10
C ASP A 171 31.06 8.73 2.82
N ASP A 172 30.34 9.58 2.08
CA ASP A 172 29.46 10.62 2.62
C ASP A 172 28.30 9.99 3.42
N LEU A 173 27.60 8.99 2.84
CA LEU A 173 26.54 8.23 3.51
C LEU A 173 27.03 7.51 4.77
N ARG A 174 28.23 6.90 4.75
CA ARG A 174 28.82 6.23 5.93
C ARG A 174 29.27 7.20 7.03
N SER A 175 29.37 8.50 6.73
CA SER A 175 29.79 9.51 7.70
C SER A 175 28.62 10.07 8.54
N ASP A 176 27.37 9.80 8.14
CA ASP A 176 26.18 10.14 8.91
C ASP A 176 25.94 9.15 10.07
N ALA A 177 25.28 9.61 11.13
CA ALA A 177 25.10 8.83 12.36
C ALA A 177 24.21 7.59 12.16
N ASN A 178 24.65 6.43 12.66
CA ASN A 178 24.00 5.12 12.51
C ASN A 178 23.98 4.59 11.06
N MET A 179 24.78 5.17 10.14
CA MET A 179 24.88 4.76 8.74
C MET A 179 26.16 3.97 8.42
N GLU A 180 26.94 3.58 9.43
CA GLU A 180 28.19 2.82 9.30
C GLU A 180 27.99 1.40 8.71
N TRP A 181 26.74 0.95 8.59
CA TRP A 181 26.34 -0.32 7.96
C TRP A 181 26.31 -0.27 6.42
N ILE A 182 26.35 0.91 5.81
CA ILE A 182 26.39 1.07 4.35
C ILE A 182 27.66 0.38 3.80
N PRO A 183 27.57 -0.42 2.73
CA PRO A 183 28.69 -1.24 2.26
C PRO A 183 29.81 -0.43 1.58
N GLU A 184 31.02 -1.00 1.54
CA GLU A 184 32.18 -0.46 0.80
C GLU A 184 31.95 -0.36 -0.72
N SER A 185 31.02 -1.13 -1.27
CA SER A 185 30.61 -1.05 -2.68
C SER A 185 29.22 -1.64 -2.86
N GLY A 186 28.53 -1.21 -3.92
CA GLY A 186 27.21 -1.70 -4.29
C GLY A 186 26.75 -1.06 -5.59
N TRP A 187 25.72 -1.62 -6.19
CA TRP A 187 25.02 -1.05 -7.32
C TRP A 187 23.98 -0.03 -6.84
N PHE A 188 24.08 1.19 -7.33
CA PHE A 188 23.11 2.26 -7.08
C PHE A 188 22.07 2.28 -8.19
N THR A 189 20.80 2.26 -7.81
CA THR A 189 19.67 2.49 -8.72
C THR A 189 18.84 3.65 -8.19
N TYR A 190 18.56 4.63 -9.05
CA TYR A 190 17.62 5.70 -8.80
C TYR A 190 16.45 5.55 -9.78
N LEU A 191 15.24 5.62 -9.24
CA LEU A 191 14.00 5.56 -10.00
C LEU A 191 13.11 6.73 -9.60
N GLU A 192 12.46 7.32 -10.60
CA GLU A 192 11.42 8.33 -10.43
C GLU A 192 10.06 7.67 -10.70
N LEU A 193 9.10 7.89 -9.81
CA LEU A 193 7.70 7.56 -10.00
C LEU A 193 6.94 8.84 -10.32
N GLU A 194 6.26 8.88 -11.47
CA GLU A 194 5.25 9.89 -11.82
C GLU A 194 4.05 9.14 -12.43
N VAL A 195 2.92 9.07 -11.71
CA VAL A 195 1.74 8.32 -12.18
C VAL A 195 0.44 8.80 -11.54
N GLU A 196 -0.70 8.68 -12.22
CA GLU A 196 -2.01 8.86 -11.59
C GLU A 196 -2.26 7.76 -10.54
N ALA A 197 -2.78 8.13 -9.37
CA ALA A 197 -2.88 7.24 -8.22
C ALA A 197 -3.70 5.96 -8.50
N GLU A 198 -4.70 6.01 -9.41
CA GLU A 198 -5.45 4.82 -9.83
C GLU A 198 -4.63 3.80 -10.64
N GLU A 199 -3.51 4.18 -11.26
CA GLU A 199 -2.60 3.23 -11.92
C GLU A 199 -1.61 2.58 -10.94
N LEU A 200 -1.38 3.17 -9.76
CA LEU A 200 -0.41 2.70 -8.77
C LEU A 200 -0.93 1.49 -7.95
N GLN A 201 -1.40 0.46 -8.65
CA GLN A 201 -1.95 -0.79 -8.08
C GLN A 201 -0.88 -1.86 -7.84
N TYR A 202 0.39 -1.45 -7.72
CA TYR A 202 1.55 -2.33 -7.66
C TYR A 202 2.60 -1.82 -6.65
N ASP A 203 3.45 -2.73 -6.19
CA ASP A 203 4.66 -2.43 -5.43
C ASP A 203 5.90 -2.76 -6.29
N LEU A 204 7.04 -2.11 -6.02
CA LEU A 204 8.29 -2.44 -6.72
C LEU A 204 8.91 -3.69 -6.09
N ALA A 205 8.96 -4.82 -6.81
CA ALA A 205 9.69 -6.02 -6.37
C ALA A 205 11.08 -6.08 -6.99
N ILE A 206 12.07 -6.52 -6.20
CA ILE A 206 13.49 -6.43 -6.51
C ILE A 206 14.12 -7.84 -6.38
N GLY A 207 14.75 -8.31 -7.45
CA GLY A 207 15.59 -9.51 -7.44
C GLY A 207 17.07 -9.13 -7.38
N VAL A 208 17.77 -9.58 -6.33
CA VAL A 208 19.22 -9.38 -6.10
C VAL A 208 19.97 -10.70 -6.21
N GLU A 209 21.30 -10.65 -6.40
CA GLU A 209 22.19 -11.81 -6.47
C GLU A 209 21.75 -12.85 -7.54
N GLY A 210 21.28 -12.34 -8.68
CA GLY A 210 20.73 -13.17 -9.77
C GLY A 210 19.33 -13.76 -9.52
N ASN A 211 18.70 -13.51 -8.37
CA ASN A 211 17.31 -13.89 -8.12
C ASN A 211 16.34 -13.11 -9.01
N ARG A 212 15.13 -13.66 -9.18
CA ARG A 212 14.03 -12.99 -9.88
C ARG A 212 13.13 -12.25 -8.89
N PRO A 213 12.64 -11.05 -9.22
CA PRO A 213 11.58 -10.40 -8.47
C PRO A 213 10.28 -11.21 -8.53
N SER A 214 9.38 -10.97 -7.58
CA SER A 214 8.16 -11.77 -7.39
C SER A 214 6.91 -10.97 -7.74
N TYR A 215 6.01 -11.60 -8.50
CA TYR A 215 4.70 -11.04 -8.86
C TYR A 215 3.75 -10.91 -7.66
N VAL A 216 3.95 -11.69 -6.59
CA VAL A 216 3.20 -11.54 -5.33
C VAL A 216 3.70 -10.32 -4.56
N ASP A 217 5.02 -10.19 -4.46
CA ASP A 217 5.67 -9.12 -3.71
C ASP A 217 5.41 -7.76 -4.38
N ALA A 218 5.31 -7.75 -5.72
CA ALA A 218 4.88 -6.60 -6.52
C ALA A 218 3.37 -6.33 -6.54
N GLY A 219 2.53 -7.15 -5.88
CA GLY A 219 1.06 -7.04 -5.92
C GLY A 219 0.39 -7.48 -7.23
N LEU A 220 1.15 -7.62 -8.32
CA LEU A 220 0.72 -8.04 -9.68
C LEU A 220 0.08 -9.44 -9.75
N THR A 221 0.00 -10.18 -8.64
CA THR A 221 -0.76 -11.44 -8.52
C THR A 221 -1.26 -11.57 -7.09
N ARG A 222 -2.58 -11.70 -6.92
CA ARG A 222 -3.19 -11.96 -5.60
C ARG A 222 -2.64 -13.25 -5.01
N PHE A 223 -2.15 -13.16 -3.77
CA PHE A 223 -1.76 -14.31 -2.96
C PHE A 223 -2.89 -14.64 -1.99
N GLU A 224 -3.45 -15.83 -2.11
CA GLU A 224 -4.37 -16.39 -1.11
C GLU A 224 -3.55 -17.30 -0.17
N PRO A 225 -3.20 -16.86 1.05
CA PRO A 225 -2.43 -17.68 1.99
C PRO A 225 -3.20 -18.95 2.36
N THR A 226 -2.52 -20.10 2.38
CA THR A 226 -3.13 -21.36 2.80
C THR A 226 -3.50 -21.35 4.29
N ILE A 227 -4.37 -22.26 4.72
CA ILE A 227 -4.72 -22.41 6.13
C ILE A 227 -3.48 -22.68 7.00
N ASP A 228 -2.52 -23.45 6.48
CA ASP A 228 -1.27 -23.74 7.17
C ASP A 228 -0.33 -22.53 7.25
N GLN A 229 -0.33 -21.67 6.21
CA GLN A 229 0.41 -20.40 6.21
C GLN A 229 -0.20 -19.39 7.19
N LEU A 230 -1.53 -19.24 7.19
CA LEU A 230 -2.25 -18.43 8.19
C LEU A 230 -1.94 -18.91 9.61
N ALA A 231 -2.02 -20.23 9.86
CA ALA A 231 -1.65 -20.82 11.14
C ALA A 231 -0.17 -20.58 11.52
N SER A 232 0.75 -20.57 10.54
CA SER A 232 2.17 -20.23 10.77
C SER A 232 2.37 -18.77 11.18
N PHE A 233 1.49 -17.86 10.74
CA PHE A 233 1.42 -16.48 11.23
C PHE A 233 0.64 -16.34 12.56
N GLY A 234 0.06 -17.42 13.09
CA GLY A 234 -0.86 -17.41 14.23
C GLY A 234 -2.28 -16.95 13.89
N LEU A 235 -2.56 -16.62 12.64
CA LEU A 235 -3.88 -16.19 12.17
C LEU A 235 -4.81 -17.39 11.96
N HIS A 236 -6.08 -17.23 12.35
CA HIS A 236 -7.08 -18.27 12.28
C HIS A 236 -8.26 -17.82 11.42
N ARG A 237 -8.62 -18.60 10.39
CA ARG A 237 -9.73 -18.25 9.48
C ARG A 237 -11.05 -18.23 10.25
N LYS A 238 -11.62 -17.04 10.43
CA LYS A 238 -12.94 -16.80 11.05
C LYS A 238 -14.02 -17.56 10.25
N THR A 239 -14.45 -18.71 10.76
CA THR A 239 -15.51 -19.51 10.15
C THR A 239 -16.86 -18.91 10.50
N SER A 240 -17.21 -17.82 9.83
CA SER A 240 -18.57 -17.27 9.86
C SER A 240 -19.56 -18.39 9.55
N PRO A 241 -20.43 -18.80 10.50
CA PRO A 241 -21.42 -19.81 10.22
C PRO A 241 -22.39 -19.21 9.21
N ILE A 242 -22.34 -19.70 7.96
CA ILE A 242 -23.35 -19.35 6.95
C ILE A 242 -24.70 -19.66 7.60
N PRO A 243 -25.61 -18.67 7.75
CA PRO A 243 -26.91 -18.90 8.31
C PRO A 243 -27.68 -19.76 7.30
N MET A 244 -27.60 -21.07 7.48
CA MET A 244 -28.26 -22.07 6.65
C MET A 244 -29.74 -21.67 6.56
N PRO A 245 -30.24 -21.22 5.39
CA PRO A 245 -31.64 -20.87 5.28
C PRO A 245 -32.41 -22.14 5.56
N LEU A 246 -33.33 -22.07 6.54
CA LEU A 246 -34.12 -23.21 6.98
C LEU A 246 -34.77 -23.86 5.76
N LEU A 247 -34.24 -25.02 5.36
CA LEU A 247 -34.69 -25.80 4.20
C LEU A 247 -35.97 -26.58 4.56
N LEU A 248 -36.89 -25.89 5.24
CA LEU A 248 -38.18 -26.37 5.70
C LEU A 248 -39.13 -26.27 4.52
N GLY A 249 -39.55 -27.42 4.01
CA GLY A 249 -40.01 -27.55 2.63
C GLY A 249 -41.24 -26.72 2.27
N LEU A 250 -41.17 -26.10 1.08
CA LEU A 250 -42.35 -25.83 0.27
C LEU A 250 -42.32 -26.73 -0.96
N LEU A 251 -43.12 -27.80 -0.89
CA LEU A 251 -43.47 -28.64 -2.04
C LEU A 251 -44.23 -27.80 -3.07
N PHE A 252 -43.64 -27.61 -4.25
CA PHE A 252 -44.40 -27.29 -5.46
C PHE A 252 -44.13 -28.35 -6.53
N PRO A 253 -45.15 -29.12 -6.95
CA PRO A 253 -44.99 -30.12 -7.99
C PRO A 253 -44.82 -29.46 -9.37
N VAL A 254 -44.10 -30.14 -10.25
CA VAL A 254 -43.87 -29.70 -11.63
C VAL A 254 -45.18 -29.58 -12.39
N VAL A 255 -45.50 -28.37 -12.88
CA VAL A 255 -46.40 -28.14 -14.00
C VAL A 255 -45.69 -27.24 -14.99
N GLY A 256 -45.11 -27.84 -16.03
CA GLY A 256 -44.52 -27.10 -17.13
C GLY A 256 -45.59 -26.63 -18.12
N PHE A 257 -45.46 -25.41 -18.63
CA PHE A 257 -46.13 -24.97 -19.86
C PHE A 257 -45.16 -24.17 -20.73
N ALA A 258 -45.35 -24.23 -22.05
CA ALA A 258 -44.36 -23.81 -23.03
C ALA A 258 -44.70 -22.49 -23.72
N GLY A 259 -43.64 -21.70 -24.00
CA GLY A 259 -43.59 -20.76 -25.12
C GLY A 259 -44.19 -19.37 -24.89
N GLY A 260 -43.82 -18.45 -25.79
CA GLY A 260 -44.44 -17.12 -25.92
C GLY A 260 -43.52 -15.95 -25.59
N ALA A 261 -42.81 -15.43 -26.60
CA ALA A 261 -42.38 -14.03 -26.60
C ALA A 261 -43.47 -13.17 -27.27
N VAL A 262 -43.82 -12.02 -26.69
CA VAL A 262 -44.51 -10.89 -27.36
C VAL A 262 -44.37 -9.63 -26.49
N ALA A 263 -44.37 -8.46 -27.12
CA ALA A 263 -44.19 -7.16 -26.44
C ALA A 263 -45.41 -6.24 -26.58
N VAL A 264 -45.65 -5.40 -25.56
CA VAL A 264 -46.61 -4.27 -25.56
C VAL A 264 -45.92 -3.11 -24.82
N ARG A 265 -45.42 -2.05 -25.46
CA ARG A 265 -46.09 -0.96 -26.21
C ARG A 265 -46.76 0.12 -25.33
N ARG A 266 -45.90 0.97 -24.74
CA ARG A 266 -45.93 2.45 -24.81
C ARG A 266 -47.30 3.15 -24.82
N HIS A 267 -47.63 3.87 -23.74
CA HIS A 267 -48.57 4.99 -23.81
C HIS A 267 -47.86 6.31 -24.15
N LYS A 268 -48.57 7.22 -24.83
CA LYS A 268 -48.17 8.62 -25.07
C LYS A 268 -49.00 9.54 -24.17
N ASN A 269 -48.43 10.70 -23.83
CA ASN A 269 -49.17 11.96 -23.72
C ASN A 269 -48.29 13.11 -24.28
N ARG A 270 -48.90 14.27 -24.59
CA ARG A 270 -48.40 15.14 -25.68
C ARG A 270 -48.47 16.65 -25.37
N VAL A 271 -47.28 17.27 -25.31
CA VAL A 271 -46.91 18.65 -25.70
C VAL A 271 -47.99 19.75 -25.68
N ARG A 272 -47.80 20.72 -24.77
CA ARG A 272 -47.94 22.19 -24.93
C ARG A 272 -47.44 22.84 -23.62
N GLY A 273 -46.58 23.87 -23.58
CA GLY A 273 -45.83 24.55 -24.63
C GLY A 273 -46.12 26.06 -24.67
N LEU A 274 -45.15 26.90 -24.31
CA LEU A 274 -45.16 28.36 -24.53
C LEU A 274 -43.73 28.93 -24.44
N LEU A 275 -43.37 29.78 -25.41
CA LEU A 275 -42.20 30.67 -25.38
C LEU A 275 -42.65 32.06 -24.94
N ARG A 276 -41.84 32.74 -24.14
CA ARG A 276 -41.63 34.19 -24.14
C ARG A 276 -40.24 34.50 -23.60
#